data_AF-A0A968YUH0-F1
#
_entry.id   AF-A0A968YUH0-F1
#
_cell.length_a   1.000
_cell.length_b   1.000
_cell.length_c   1.000
_cell.angle_alpha   90.00
_cell.angle_beta   90.00
_cell.angle_gamma   90.00
#
_symmetry.space_group_name_H-M   'P 1'
#
loop_
_entity.id
_entity.type
_entity.pdbx_description
1 polymer ?
#
loop_
_entity_poly.entity_id
_entity_poly.type
_entity_poly.pdbx_seq_one_letter_code
_entity_poly.pdbx_strand_id
1 'polypeptide(L)'
;MVLSIDRSYTSQAVLETPFVKVATSLNQQDLLDLVEGKYIALRIRNYYPKWLCEELCTRLLEIPEFARYLRAQNVGVQRTGITFFETKGDLDLLNHYYAQAQKMCATIRNACFPYLSPIDKLRLELEEVWNAGARLENIHEQTMMVGIVRMFEDCFELPPHQDVLVRDIADSPSTALLLSQLSANVYLQEAGVGGELEIWGIKPSYAEFLNLSCDELHFDRRKLPESKVLYKPCAGDLVLFDSGRVHAVRPALQGPRVSMSCFVGYREQNLPLTYWS
;
A
#
# COMPACT_ATOMS: atom_id res chain seq x y z
N MET A 1 -27.14 -36.72 -33.04
CA MET A 1 -26.82 -35.32 -33.36
C MET A 1 -27.00 -34.52 -32.09
N VAL A 2 -25.97 -34.44 -31.26
CA VAL A 2 -25.95 -33.64 -30.02
C VAL A 2 -24.77 -32.70 -30.17
N LEU A 3 -25.07 -31.42 -30.38
CA LEU A 3 -24.07 -30.38 -30.57
C LEU A 3 -23.54 -29.94 -29.20
N SER A 4 -22.25 -30.14 -29.01
CA SER A 4 -21.44 -29.61 -27.92
C SER A 4 -21.43 -28.09 -27.94
N ILE A 5 -21.76 -27.45 -26.81
CA ILE A 5 -21.50 -26.03 -26.60
C ILE A 5 -20.21 -25.94 -25.78
N ASP A 6 -19.12 -25.73 -26.49
CA ASP A 6 -17.82 -25.38 -25.92
C ASP A 6 -17.85 -23.88 -25.59
N ARG A 7 -17.92 -23.53 -24.29
CA ARG A 7 -17.75 -22.14 -23.83
C ARG A 7 -16.29 -21.96 -23.44
N SER A 8 -15.49 -21.57 -24.42
CA SER A 8 -14.16 -21.04 -24.20
C SER A 8 -14.25 -19.74 -23.38
N TYR A 9 -13.79 -19.81 -22.13
CA TYR A 9 -13.46 -18.64 -21.32
C TYR A 9 -12.34 -17.87 -22.02
N THR A 10 -12.71 -16.82 -22.73
CA THR A 10 -11.75 -15.88 -23.30
C THR A 10 -11.30 -14.94 -22.19
N SER A 11 -9.98 -14.88 -21.99
CA SER A 11 -9.32 -13.99 -21.04
C SER A 11 -9.74 -12.54 -21.27
N GLN A 12 -10.18 -11.87 -20.20
CA GLN A 12 -10.39 -10.43 -20.24
C GLN A 12 -9.06 -9.74 -20.55
N ALA A 13 -8.97 -9.18 -21.75
CA ALA A 13 -7.94 -8.23 -22.12
C ALA A 13 -7.98 -7.05 -21.15
N VAL A 14 -6.87 -6.80 -20.45
CA VAL A 14 -6.66 -5.63 -19.62
C VAL A 14 -6.67 -4.43 -20.55
N LEU A 15 -7.79 -3.72 -20.62
CA LEU A 15 -7.85 -2.41 -21.27
C LEU A 15 -6.90 -1.48 -20.51
N GLU A 16 -5.86 -1.00 -21.18
CA GLU A 16 -5.04 0.11 -20.71
C GLU A 16 -5.97 1.29 -20.46
N THR A 17 -6.30 1.54 -19.19
CA THR A 17 -7.01 2.76 -18.82
C THR A 17 -5.99 3.88 -18.80
N PRO A 18 -6.30 5.08 -19.30
CA PRO A 18 -5.36 6.22 -19.29
C PRO A 18 -4.90 6.60 -17.87
N PHE A 19 -5.55 6.05 -16.84
CA PHE A 19 -5.26 6.30 -15.43
C PHE A 19 -4.26 5.33 -14.81
N VAL A 20 -3.93 4.21 -15.47
CA VAL A 20 -2.98 3.21 -14.94
C VAL A 20 -1.86 2.96 -15.94
N LYS A 21 -0.64 3.35 -15.59
CA LYS A 21 0.56 2.95 -16.33
C LYS A 21 0.94 1.52 -15.97
N VAL A 22 1.14 0.68 -16.97
CA VAL A 22 1.64 -0.69 -16.79
C VAL A 22 3.07 -0.78 -17.31
N ALA A 23 3.96 -1.34 -16.49
CA ALA A 23 5.36 -1.59 -16.83
C ALA A 23 5.79 -2.97 -16.32
N THR A 24 7.01 -3.38 -16.68
CA THR A 24 7.64 -4.64 -16.24
C THR A 24 8.83 -4.42 -15.32
N SER A 25 9.29 -3.18 -15.17
CA SER A 25 10.38 -2.79 -14.28
C SER A 25 10.16 -1.36 -13.77
N LEU A 26 10.70 -1.06 -12.59
CA LEU A 26 10.74 0.30 -12.06
C LEU A 26 11.76 1.15 -12.84
N ASN A 27 11.46 2.42 -13.02
CA ASN A 27 12.40 3.42 -13.52
C ASN A 27 12.03 4.81 -12.97
N GLN A 28 12.99 5.73 -13.00
CA GLN A 28 12.80 7.07 -12.45
C GLN A 28 11.69 7.86 -13.14
N GLN A 29 11.58 7.78 -14.47
CA GLN A 29 10.61 8.58 -15.22
C GLN A 29 9.18 8.19 -14.86
N ASP A 30 8.89 6.89 -14.73
CA ASP A 30 7.57 6.43 -14.31
C ASP A 30 7.24 6.86 -12.86
N LEU A 31 8.24 6.95 -11.97
CA LEU A 31 8.01 7.48 -10.61
C LEU A 31 7.71 8.98 -10.64
N LEU A 32 8.44 9.75 -11.45
CA LEU A 32 8.21 11.19 -11.65
C LEU A 32 6.82 11.46 -12.24
N ASP A 33 6.46 10.74 -13.30
CA ASP A 33 5.17 10.84 -13.96
C ASP A 33 4.02 10.51 -13.00
N LEU A 34 4.23 9.57 -12.06
CA LEU A 34 3.27 9.23 -11.02
C LEU A 34 3.07 10.37 -10.01
N VAL A 35 4.16 10.95 -9.48
CA VAL A 35 4.08 12.05 -8.49
C VAL A 35 3.55 13.34 -9.12
N GLU A 36 3.84 13.59 -10.40
CA GLU A 36 3.28 14.68 -11.21
C GLU A 36 1.80 14.45 -11.57
N GLY A 37 1.29 13.23 -11.37
CA GLY A 37 -0.10 12.88 -11.61
C GLY A 37 -0.48 12.68 -13.08
N LYS A 38 0.48 12.35 -13.95
CA LYS A 38 0.22 11.98 -15.37
C LYS A 38 -0.65 10.73 -15.48
N TYR A 39 -0.57 9.86 -14.48
CA TYR A 39 -1.51 8.77 -14.24
C TYR A 39 -1.78 8.64 -12.74
N ILE A 40 -2.80 7.88 -12.39
CA ILE A 40 -3.27 7.71 -11.00
C ILE A 40 -2.52 6.58 -10.30
N ALA A 41 -2.18 5.51 -11.03
CA ALA A 41 -1.44 4.38 -10.50
C ALA A 41 -0.40 3.86 -11.50
N LEU A 42 0.68 3.30 -10.95
CA LEU A 42 1.72 2.57 -11.67
C LEU A 42 1.67 1.10 -11.24
N ARG A 43 1.54 0.19 -12.20
CA ARG A 43 1.58 -1.25 -11.98
C ARG A 43 2.84 -1.82 -12.60
N ILE A 44 3.68 -2.45 -11.80
CA ILE A 44 4.79 -3.28 -12.27
C ILE A 44 4.35 -4.75 -12.23
N ARG A 45 4.16 -5.33 -13.41
CA ARG A 45 3.69 -6.72 -13.54
C ARG A 45 4.76 -7.71 -13.17
N ASN A 46 4.37 -8.79 -12.49
CA ASN A 46 5.28 -9.88 -12.12
C ASN A 46 6.54 -9.37 -11.39
N TYR A 47 6.37 -8.31 -10.59
CA TYR A 47 7.41 -7.65 -9.82
C TYR A 47 8.11 -8.61 -8.85
N TYR A 48 7.34 -9.50 -8.24
CA TYR A 48 7.79 -10.54 -7.34
C TYR A 48 7.32 -11.90 -7.87
N PRO A 49 8.15 -12.97 -7.85
CA PRO A 49 7.76 -14.25 -8.42
C PRO A 49 6.51 -14.82 -7.75
N LYS A 50 5.50 -15.22 -8.54
CA LYS A 50 4.22 -15.72 -8.01
C LYS A 50 4.39 -16.94 -7.10
N TRP A 51 5.22 -17.91 -7.49
CA TRP A 51 5.50 -19.08 -6.66
C TRP A 51 6.07 -18.71 -5.28
N LEU A 52 6.91 -17.66 -5.24
CA LEU A 52 7.50 -17.17 -4.01
C LEU A 52 6.50 -16.37 -3.18
N CYS A 53 5.54 -15.69 -3.83
CA CYS A 53 4.43 -15.05 -3.13
C CYS A 53 3.62 -16.07 -2.32
N GLU A 54 3.28 -17.21 -2.92
CA GLU A 54 2.51 -18.29 -2.26
C GLU A 54 3.28 -18.87 -1.05
N GLU A 55 4.58 -19.15 -1.23
CA GLU A 55 5.44 -19.67 -0.17
C GLU A 55 5.60 -18.68 0.99
N LEU A 56 5.89 -17.41 0.68
CA LEU A 56 6.09 -16.40 1.72
C LEU A 56 4.79 -15.97 2.38
N CYS A 57 3.66 -15.95 1.66
CA CYS A 57 2.35 -15.63 2.24
C CYS A 57 2.06 -16.53 3.44
N THR A 58 2.25 -17.85 3.28
CA THR A 58 2.03 -18.83 4.35
C THR A 58 2.88 -18.53 5.58
N ARG A 59 4.20 -18.31 5.40
CA ARG A 59 5.11 -18.01 6.53
C ARG A 59 4.83 -16.68 7.20
N LEU A 60 4.47 -15.67 6.41
CA LEU A 60 4.21 -14.32 6.92
C LEU A 60 2.92 -14.25 7.74
N LEU A 61 1.90 -15.06 7.39
CA LEU A 61 0.66 -15.15 8.14
C LEU A 61 0.82 -15.92 9.48
N GLU A 62 1.91 -16.65 9.67
CA GLU A 62 2.24 -17.33 10.93
C GLU A 62 2.95 -16.42 11.95
N ILE A 63 3.28 -15.17 11.57
CA ILE A 63 3.93 -14.21 12.47
C ILE A 63 3.00 -13.91 13.66
N PRO A 64 3.44 -14.13 14.92
CA PRO A 64 2.59 -13.96 16.10
C PRO A 64 2.05 -12.53 16.30
N GLU A 65 2.78 -11.53 15.82
CA GLU A 65 2.44 -10.11 15.94
C GLU A 65 1.43 -9.62 14.90
N PHE A 66 0.75 -10.55 14.22
CA PHE A 66 -0.36 -10.26 13.33
C PHE A 66 -1.60 -9.87 14.13
N ALA A 67 -2.06 -8.63 13.96
CA ALA A 67 -3.21 -8.11 14.70
C ALA A 67 -3.99 -7.09 13.87
N ARG A 68 -5.28 -6.89 14.19
CA ARG A 68 -6.06 -5.78 13.62
C ARG A 68 -5.52 -4.42 14.08
N TYR A 69 -5.73 -3.40 13.26
CA TYR A 69 -5.37 -2.02 13.60
C TYR A 69 -6.07 -1.54 14.88
N LEU A 70 -5.33 -0.90 15.78
CA LEU A 70 -5.89 -0.32 17.01
C LEU A 70 -6.93 0.76 16.71
N ARG A 71 -6.68 1.58 15.69
CA ARG A 71 -7.56 2.69 15.25
C ARG A 71 -8.73 2.26 14.37
N ALA A 72 -8.74 1.03 13.86
CA ALA A 72 -9.72 0.55 12.87
C ALA A 72 -10.05 -0.94 13.06
N GLN A 73 -10.41 -1.36 14.27
CA GLN A 73 -10.66 -2.78 14.58
C GLN A 73 -11.85 -3.39 13.81
N ASN A 74 -12.74 -2.52 13.32
CA ASN A 74 -13.99 -2.81 12.63
C ASN A 74 -13.84 -2.99 11.11
N VAL A 75 -12.70 -2.67 10.50
CA VAL A 75 -12.49 -2.85 9.05
C VAL A 75 -11.88 -4.21 8.68
N GLY A 76 -11.64 -5.10 9.65
CA GLY A 76 -11.17 -6.47 9.43
C GLY A 76 -9.85 -6.57 8.65
N VAL A 77 -8.98 -5.57 8.81
CA VAL A 77 -7.63 -5.58 8.26
C VAL A 77 -6.64 -5.89 9.38
N GLN A 78 -5.87 -6.94 9.19
CA GLN A 78 -4.78 -7.33 10.08
C GLN A 78 -3.43 -6.95 9.49
N ARG A 79 -2.46 -6.67 10.36
CA ARG A 79 -1.12 -6.23 9.99
C ARG A 79 -0.04 -6.72 10.98
N THR A 80 1.18 -6.88 10.50
CA THR A 80 2.37 -7.14 11.33
C THR A 80 2.93 -5.86 11.96
N GLY A 81 3.04 -5.82 13.30
CA GLY A 81 3.72 -4.73 14.03
C GLY A 81 3.02 -3.37 13.95
N ILE A 82 3.16 -2.51 14.97
CA ILE A 82 2.42 -1.24 15.03
C ILE A 82 2.83 -0.31 13.88
N THR A 83 1.84 0.28 13.19
CA THR A 83 2.07 1.31 12.16
C THR A 83 2.18 2.69 12.79
N PHE A 84 2.88 3.61 12.12
CA PHE A 84 3.01 4.97 12.64
C PHE A 84 1.64 5.66 12.80
N PHE A 85 0.72 5.40 11.87
CA PHE A 85 -0.68 5.86 11.92
C PHE A 85 -1.36 5.51 13.25
N GLU A 86 -1.12 4.31 13.80
CA GLU A 86 -1.79 3.88 15.03
C GLU A 86 -1.36 4.66 16.26
N THR A 87 -0.20 5.32 16.22
CA THR A 87 0.29 6.10 17.36
C THR A 87 -0.55 7.34 17.61
N LYS A 88 -1.11 7.97 16.57
CA LYS A 88 -1.86 9.25 16.66
C LYS A 88 -1.08 10.34 17.44
N GLY A 89 0.24 10.29 17.42
CA GLY A 89 1.09 11.19 18.20
C GLY A 89 1.08 10.94 19.72
N ASP A 90 0.46 9.85 20.20
CA ASP A 90 0.53 9.43 21.59
C ASP A 90 1.96 8.98 21.93
N LEU A 91 2.53 9.55 22.99
CA LEU A 91 3.95 9.40 23.30
C LEU A 91 4.31 7.96 23.68
N ASP A 92 3.43 7.26 24.40
CA ASP A 92 3.69 5.88 24.82
C ASP A 92 3.63 4.93 23.61
N LEU A 93 2.64 5.11 22.73
CA LEU A 93 2.56 4.36 21.47
C LEU A 93 3.71 4.67 20.51
N LEU A 94 4.14 5.94 20.42
CA LEU A 94 5.31 6.34 19.63
C LEU A 94 6.58 5.66 20.15
N ASN A 95 6.83 5.71 21.45
CA ASN A 95 7.98 5.06 22.07
C ASN A 95 7.95 3.54 21.81
N HIS A 96 6.78 2.93 21.91
CA HIS A 96 6.61 1.52 21.60
C HIS A 96 6.87 1.21 20.11
N TYR A 97 6.35 2.03 19.19
CA TYR A 97 6.59 1.92 17.75
C TYR A 97 8.09 1.92 17.44
N TYR A 98 8.83 2.93 17.92
CA TYR A 98 10.26 3.04 17.67
C TYR A 98 11.07 1.89 18.28
N ALA A 99 10.70 1.45 19.50
CA ALA A 99 11.36 0.32 20.15
C ALA A 99 11.16 -1.02 19.44
N GLN A 100 10.10 -1.15 18.62
CA GLN A 100 9.75 -2.37 17.88
C GLN A 100 10.08 -2.32 16.39
N ALA A 101 10.22 -1.13 15.80
CA ALA A 101 10.36 -0.94 14.35
C ALA A 101 11.41 -1.86 13.70
N GLN A 102 12.64 -1.85 14.23
CA GLN A 102 13.73 -2.66 13.67
C GLN A 102 13.59 -4.15 14.00
N LYS A 103 13.01 -4.49 15.16
CA LYS A 103 12.74 -5.88 15.54
C LYS A 103 11.72 -6.49 14.59
N MET A 104 10.65 -5.77 14.27
CA MET A 104 9.64 -6.24 13.33
C MET A 104 10.20 -6.38 11.92
N CYS A 105 11.04 -5.44 11.46
CA CYS A 105 11.75 -5.59 10.19
C CYS A 105 12.59 -6.88 10.16
N ALA A 106 13.28 -7.21 11.26
CA ALA A 106 14.02 -8.45 11.39
C ALA A 106 13.11 -9.69 11.41
N THR A 107 11.99 -9.65 12.14
CA THR A 107 10.99 -10.74 12.16
C THR A 107 10.47 -11.05 10.75
N ILE A 108 10.07 -10.03 9.99
CA ILE A 108 9.59 -10.18 8.61
C ILE A 108 10.69 -10.76 7.72
N ARG A 109 11.93 -10.26 7.83
CA ARG A 109 13.07 -10.81 7.07
C ARG A 109 13.35 -12.26 7.40
N ASN A 110 13.25 -12.64 8.67
CA ASN A 110 13.43 -14.02 9.10
C ASN A 110 12.32 -14.92 8.53
N ALA A 111 11.08 -14.45 8.45
CA ALA A 111 9.99 -15.17 7.79
C ALA A 111 10.19 -15.30 6.27
N CYS A 112 10.85 -14.32 5.64
CA CYS A 112 11.20 -14.37 4.21
C CYS A 112 12.45 -15.19 3.88
N PHE A 113 13.33 -15.44 4.86
CA PHE A 113 14.60 -16.15 4.65
C PHE A 113 14.38 -17.54 3.99
N PRO A 114 15.21 -17.93 3.00
CA PRO A 114 16.45 -17.30 2.51
C PRO A 114 16.25 -16.21 1.45
N TYR A 115 15.02 -15.80 1.18
CA TYR A 115 14.69 -14.82 0.15
C TYR A 115 14.61 -13.39 0.71
N LEU A 116 14.81 -12.39 -0.15
CA LEU A 116 14.53 -11.00 0.20
C LEU A 116 13.04 -10.82 0.41
N SER A 117 12.65 -10.05 1.44
CA SER A 117 11.27 -9.61 1.52
C SER A 117 10.91 -8.76 0.27
N PRO A 118 9.67 -8.82 -0.24
CA PRO A 118 9.20 -7.96 -1.32
C PRO A 118 9.51 -6.48 -1.12
N ILE A 119 9.47 -6.01 0.13
CA ILE A 119 9.76 -4.62 0.47
C ILE A 119 11.26 -4.34 0.51
N ASP A 120 12.11 -5.27 0.96
CA ASP A 120 13.57 -5.09 0.84
C ASP A 120 14.00 -5.06 -0.64
N LYS A 121 13.41 -5.89 -1.51
CA LYS A 121 13.62 -5.79 -2.97
C LYS A 121 13.24 -4.39 -3.49
N LEU A 122 12.07 -3.90 -3.11
CA LEU A 122 11.60 -2.55 -3.51
C LEU A 122 12.54 -1.45 -3.03
N ARG A 123 13.04 -1.53 -1.80
CA ARG A 123 13.96 -0.52 -1.25
C ARG A 123 15.26 -0.44 -2.03
N LEU A 124 15.86 -1.59 -2.35
CA LEU A 124 17.09 -1.67 -3.14
C LEU A 124 16.86 -1.08 -4.54
N GLU A 125 15.78 -1.48 -5.21
CA GLU A 125 15.49 -0.96 -6.55
C GLU A 125 15.18 0.54 -6.55
N LEU A 126 14.44 1.05 -5.55
CA LEU A 126 14.20 2.49 -5.43
C LEU A 126 15.51 3.28 -5.23
N GLU A 127 16.45 2.73 -4.46
CA GLU A 127 17.77 3.34 -4.26
C GLU A 127 18.61 3.34 -5.54
N GLU A 128 18.53 2.27 -6.34
CA GLU A 128 19.25 2.15 -7.61
C GLU A 128 18.65 2.98 -8.75
N VAL A 129 17.33 3.06 -8.86
CA VAL A 129 16.66 3.75 -9.97
C VAL A 129 16.50 5.25 -9.72
N TRP A 130 16.51 5.71 -8.46
CA TRP A 130 16.37 7.13 -8.15
C TRP A 130 17.73 7.79 -8.06
N ASN A 131 18.04 8.75 -8.93
CA ASN A 131 19.37 9.38 -8.99
C ASN A 131 19.88 9.95 -7.66
N ALA A 132 19.00 10.44 -6.78
CA ALA A 132 19.38 10.97 -5.47
C ALA A 132 19.43 9.90 -4.36
N GLY A 133 19.18 8.64 -4.69
CA GLY A 133 19.09 7.50 -3.79
C GLY A 133 17.75 7.39 -3.05
N ALA A 134 17.63 6.38 -2.20
CA ALA A 134 16.48 6.17 -1.33
C ALA A 134 16.92 5.69 0.06
N ARG A 135 16.18 6.03 1.12
CA ARG A 135 16.53 5.63 2.50
C ARG A 135 15.31 5.45 3.39
N LEU A 136 15.51 4.86 4.57
CA LEU A 136 14.48 4.85 5.61
C LEU A 136 14.10 6.28 6.01
N GLU A 137 12.82 6.52 6.22
CA GLU A 137 12.37 7.77 6.82
C GLU A 137 12.82 7.86 8.27
N ASN A 138 13.08 9.10 8.70
CA ASN A 138 13.45 9.41 10.06
C ASN A 138 12.57 10.54 10.59
N ILE A 139 11.87 10.27 11.68
CA ILE A 139 11.01 11.22 12.39
C ILE A 139 11.43 11.18 13.85
N HIS A 140 11.52 12.35 14.47
CA HIS A 140 12.00 12.50 15.86
C HIS A 140 13.40 11.92 16.07
N GLU A 141 14.27 12.02 15.06
CA GLU A 141 15.62 11.44 15.05
C GLU A 141 15.65 9.91 15.16
N GLN A 142 14.49 9.26 15.03
CA GLN A 142 14.33 7.82 15.10
C GLN A 142 13.99 7.22 13.73
N THR A 143 14.66 6.12 13.40
CA THR A 143 14.43 5.39 12.16
C THR A 143 13.09 4.66 12.20
N MET A 144 12.25 4.91 11.20
CA MET A 144 10.92 4.30 11.11
C MET A 144 10.96 2.82 10.71
N MET A 145 9.87 2.12 10.99
CA MET A 145 9.62 0.79 10.45
C MET A 145 9.35 0.89 8.95
N VAL A 146 9.72 -0.13 8.17
CA VAL A 146 9.30 -0.24 6.77
C VAL A 146 8.87 -1.66 6.43
N GLY A 147 7.78 -1.77 5.69
CA GLY A 147 7.27 -3.03 5.19
C GLY A 147 6.43 -3.71 6.24
N ILE A 148 5.12 -3.67 6.05
CA ILE A 148 4.16 -4.46 6.82
C ILE A 148 3.45 -5.45 5.91
N VAL A 149 3.16 -6.62 6.44
CA VAL A 149 2.21 -7.55 5.82
C VAL A 149 0.83 -7.09 6.23
N ARG A 150 -0.09 -6.95 5.27
CA ARG A 150 -1.49 -6.62 5.48
C ARG A 150 -2.35 -7.75 4.93
N MET A 151 -3.29 -8.23 5.72
CA MET A 151 -4.29 -9.20 5.31
C MET A 151 -5.68 -8.63 5.52
N PHE A 152 -6.51 -8.75 4.50
CA PHE A 152 -7.93 -8.51 4.58
C PHE A 152 -8.64 -9.81 4.91
N GLU A 153 -9.40 -9.78 6.00
CA GLU A 153 -10.29 -10.88 6.36
C GLU A 153 -11.46 -11.00 5.38
N ASP A 154 -12.03 -12.19 5.31
CA ASP A 154 -13.16 -12.48 4.43
C ASP A 154 -14.37 -11.61 4.80
N CYS A 155 -15.08 -11.13 3.77
CA CYS A 155 -16.22 -10.21 3.85
C CYS A 155 -15.92 -8.78 4.32
N PHE A 156 -14.67 -8.43 4.60
CA PHE A 156 -14.31 -7.08 5.02
C PHE A 156 -13.84 -6.19 3.86
N GLU A 157 -14.16 -4.90 3.96
CA GLU A 157 -13.65 -3.84 3.11
C GLU A 157 -12.82 -2.85 3.93
N LEU A 158 -11.95 -2.12 3.25
CA LEU A 158 -11.37 -0.89 3.80
C LEU A 158 -12.10 0.28 3.14
N PRO A 159 -12.93 1.03 3.89
CA PRO A 159 -13.73 2.10 3.32
C PRO A 159 -12.86 3.20 2.68
N PRO A 160 -13.44 4.05 1.82
CA PRO A 160 -12.70 5.16 1.22
C PRO A 160 -12.00 6.03 2.25
N HIS A 161 -10.68 6.21 2.13
CA HIS A 161 -9.84 6.98 3.06
C HIS A 161 -8.67 7.64 2.31
N GLN A 162 -7.86 8.39 3.04
CA GLN A 162 -6.57 8.92 2.60
C GLN A 162 -5.52 8.55 3.65
N ASP A 163 -4.33 8.17 3.21
CA ASP A 163 -3.18 8.05 4.10
C ASP A 163 -2.32 9.30 3.90
N VAL A 164 -2.17 10.12 4.94
CA VAL A 164 -1.39 11.36 4.85
C VAL A 164 -0.56 11.51 6.12
N LEU A 165 0.74 11.20 6.04
CA LEU A 165 1.66 11.18 7.18
C LEU A 165 1.64 12.49 7.99
N VAL A 166 1.52 13.65 7.33
CA VAL A 166 1.49 14.95 8.02
C VAL A 166 0.32 15.09 8.99
N ARG A 167 -0.77 14.32 8.81
CA ARG A 167 -1.92 14.32 9.73
C ARG A 167 -1.64 13.53 11.00
N ASP A 168 -0.69 12.60 10.97
CA ASP A 168 -0.33 11.74 12.10
C ASP A 168 0.85 12.30 12.91
N ILE A 169 1.41 13.44 12.51
CA ILE A 169 2.55 14.08 13.17
C ILE A 169 2.11 15.45 13.70
N ALA A 170 1.91 15.54 15.01
CA ALA A 170 1.44 16.75 15.66
C ALA A 170 2.56 17.80 15.87
N ASP A 171 3.83 17.40 15.83
CA ASP A 171 4.95 18.14 16.42
C ASP A 171 6.24 18.19 15.59
N SER A 172 6.31 17.52 14.43
CA SER A 172 7.52 17.55 13.58
C SER A 172 7.39 18.50 12.38
N PRO A 173 8.27 19.52 12.27
CA PRO A 173 8.36 20.35 11.07
C PRO A 173 8.95 19.60 9.86
N SER A 174 9.61 18.45 10.05
CA SER A 174 10.37 17.76 8.99
C SER A 174 9.50 17.15 7.88
N THR A 175 8.21 16.95 8.13
CA THR A 175 7.25 16.39 7.16
C THR A 175 6.50 17.46 6.37
N ALA A 176 6.66 18.74 6.72
CA ALA A 176 6.13 19.87 5.96
C ALA A 176 6.71 19.99 4.52
N LEU A 177 7.62 19.09 4.14
CA LEU A 177 8.30 19.06 2.85
C LEU A 177 7.87 17.91 1.92
N LEU A 178 6.98 17.01 2.35
CA LEU A 178 6.50 15.94 1.46
C LEU A 178 5.54 16.51 0.41
N LEU A 179 5.99 16.57 -0.84
CA LEU A 179 5.14 16.98 -1.97
C LEU A 179 4.20 15.85 -2.39
N SER A 180 4.63 14.60 -2.25
CA SER A 180 3.80 13.43 -2.53
C SER A 180 4.16 12.28 -1.59
N GLN A 181 3.15 11.47 -1.26
CA GLN A 181 3.28 10.24 -0.51
C GLN A 181 2.68 9.11 -1.33
N LEU A 182 3.51 8.21 -1.82
CA LEU A 182 3.07 7.04 -2.57
C LEU A 182 2.80 5.87 -1.61
N SER A 183 1.67 5.19 -1.79
CA SER A 183 1.46 3.84 -1.26
C SER A 183 2.06 2.85 -2.24
N ALA A 184 2.92 1.95 -1.77
CA ALA A 184 3.49 0.87 -2.55
C ALA A 184 3.03 -0.48 -1.98
N ASN A 185 2.35 -1.27 -2.80
CA ASN A 185 1.77 -2.55 -2.39
C ASN A 185 2.27 -3.65 -3.32
N VAL A 186 2.99 -4.62 -2.77
CA VAL A 186 3.32 -5.87 -3.45
C VAL A 186 2.32 -6.95 -3.03
N TYR A 187 1.55 -7.45 -3.98
CA TYR A 187 0.50 -8.42 -3.71
C TYR A 187 1.08 -9.83 -3.59
N LEU A 188 0.76 -10.50 -2.48
CA LEU A 188 1.18 -11.88 -2.24
C LEU A 188 0.07 -12.88 -2.57
N GLN A 189 -1.18 -12.50 -2.32
CA GLN A 189 -2.33 -13.35 -2.55
C GLN A 189 -3.57 -12.49 -2.88
N GLU A 190 -4.24 -12.82 -3.98
CA GLU A 190 -5.55 -12.29 -4.32
C GLU A 190 -6.69 -13.02 -3.59
N ALA A 191 -7.79 -12.31 -3.31
CA ALA A 191 -9.04 -12.95 -2.91
C ALA A 191 -9.74 -13.57 -4.14
N GLY A 192 -10.50 -14.65 -3.94
CA GLY A 192 -11.23 -15.32 -5.03
C GLY A 192 -12.22 -14.38 -5.73
N VAL A 193 -12.96 -13.59 -4.96
CA VAL A 193 -13.92 -12.58 -5.48
C VAL A 193 -13.68 -11.25 -4.75
N GLY A 194 -13.84 -10.12 -5.45
CA GLY A 194 -13.70 -8.79 -4.84
C GLY A 194 -12.26 -8.42 -4.48
N GLY A 195 -12.06 -7.65 -3.41
CA GLY A 195 -10.71 -7.23 -2.96
C GLY A 195 -10.00 -6.26 -3.91
N GLU A 196 -10.74 -5.64 -4.84
CA GLU A 196 -10.18 -4.65 -5.76
C GLU A 196 -9.71 -3.41 -5.00
N LEU A 197 -8.55 -2.89 -5.39
CA LEU A 197 -8.11 -1.56 -5.05
C LEU A 197 -8.89 -0.55 -5.91
N GLU A 198 -9.57 0.37 -5.25
CA GLU A 198 -10.35 1.42 -5.89
C GLU A 198 -9.72 2.79 -5.56
N ILE A 199 -9.42 3.60 -6.58
CA ILE A 199 -8.77 4.90 -6.39
C ILE A 199 -9.59 5.98 -7.12
N TRP A 200 -9.87 7.05 -6.39
CA TRP A 200 -10.52 8.23 -6.93
C TRP A 200 -9.46 9.22 -7.41
N GLY A 201 -9.76 9.93 -8.50
CA GLY A 201 -8.87 10.93 -9.08
C GLY A 201 -8.75 12.23 -8.28
N ILE A 202 -9.26 12.28 -7.04
CA ILE A 202 -9.32 13.48 -6.20
C ILE A 202 -8.39 13.36 -4.98
N LYS A 203 -7.89 14.51 -4.52
CA LYS A 203 -7.10 14.66 -3.29
C LYS A 203 -7.73 15.73 -2.39
N PRO A 204 -8.82 15.44 -1.69
CA PRO A 204 -9.47 16.40 -0.82
C PRO A 204 -8.51 16.95 0.24
N SER A 205 -8.55 18.25 0.45
CA SER A 205 -8.01 18.92 1.63
C SER A 205 -8.72 18.44 2.90
N TYR A 206 -8.17 18.78 4.06
CA TYR A 206 -8.82 18.42 5.33
C TYR A 206 -10.21 19.07 5.49
N ALA A 207 -10.39 20.31 5.03
CA ALA A 207 -11.70 20.97 5.06
C ALA A 207 -12.72 20.26 4.15
N GLU A 208 -12.30 19.80 2.97
CA GLU A 208 -13.15 19.01 2.08
C GLU A 208 -13.45 17.62 2.65
N PHE A 209 -12.48 16.99 3.33
CA PHE A 209 -12.69 15.74 4.06
C PHE A 209 -13.85 15.85 5.04
N LEU A 210 -13.90 16.90 5.87
CA LEU A 210 -14.99 17.09 6.85
C LEU A 210 -16.39 17.15 6.21
N ASN A 211 -16.50 17.64 4.97
CA ASN A 211 -17.78 17.71 4.25
C ASN A 211 -18.16 16.36 3.62
N LEU A 212 -17.16 15.62 3.16
CA LEU A 212 -17.32 14.35 2.45
C LEU A 212 -17.28 13.13 3.37
N SER A 213 -16.90 13.28 4.64
CA SER A 213 -16.73 12.17 5.57
C SER A 213 -18.06 11.59 6.07
N CYS A 214 -17.99 10.33 6.51
CA CYS A 214 -19.02 9.66 7.30
C CYS A 214 -18.58 9.42 8.75
N ASP A 215 -17.27 9.44 9.01
CA ASP A 215 -16.67 9.35 10.34
C ASP A 215 -15.30 10.09 10.38
N GLU A 216 -14.48 9.84 11.41
CA GLU A 216 -13.17 10.50 11.58
C GLU A 216 -12.07 10.03 10.62
N LEU A 217 -12.24 8.89 9.95
CA LEU A 217 -11.22 8.24 9.12
C LEU A 217 -11.64 8.05 7.66
N HIS A 218 -12.95 7.98 7.39
CA HIS A 218 -13.48 7.52 6.13
C HIS A 218 -14.40 8.55 5.44
N PHE A 219 -14.33 8.55 4.12
CA PHE A 219 -15.24 9.27 3.24
C PHE A 219 -16.55 8.50 3.05
N ASP A 220 -17.66 9.22 3.01
CA ASP A 220 -18.93 8.66 2.58
C ASP A 220 -18.88 8.40 1.07
N ARG A 221 -18.81 7.12 0.69
CA ARG A 221 -18.77 6.67 -0.70
C ARG A 221 -19.87 7.28 -1.57
N ARG A 222 -21.05 7.59 -1.01
CA ARG A 222 -22.19 8.17 -1.75
C ARG A 222 -21.98 9.64 -2.10
N LYS A 223 -21.07 10.33 -1.41
CA LYS A 223 -20.68 11.72 -1.67
C LYS A 223 -19.49 11.84 -2.62
N LEU A 224 -18.79 10.73 -2.89
CA LEU A 224 -17.64 10.72 -3.79
C LEU A 224 -18.07 10.67 -5.26
N PRO A 225 -17.27 11.22 -6.18
CA PRO A 225 -17.48 11.00 -7.62
C PRO A 225 -17.20 9.54 -7.99
N GLU A 226 -17.40 9.20 -9.26
CA GLU A 226 -16.98 7.90 -9.79
C GLU A 226 -15.47 7.70 -9.63
N SER A 227 -15.08 6.49 -9.18
CA SER A 227 -13.68 6.10 -9.09
C SER A 227 -13.05 6.05 -10.49
N LYS A 228 -11.74 6.32 -10.56
CA LYS A 228 -11.01 6.39 -11.84
C LYS A 228 -10.17 5.14 -12.10
N VAL A 229 -9.82 4.42 -11.04
CA VAL A 229 -9.09 3.16 -11.10
C VAL A 229 -9.84 2.14 -10.27
N LEU A 230 -10.07 0.97 -10.87
CA LEU A 230 -10.50 -0.24 -10.19
C LEU A 230 -9.55 -1.36 -10.62
N TYR A 231 -8.69 -1.79 -9.71
CA TYR A 231 -7.65 -2.77 -9.98
C TYR A 231 -7.86 -4.01 -9.12
N LYS A 232 -8.06 -5.16 -9.77
CA LYS A 232 -8.06 -6.47 -9.11
C LYS A 232 -6.60 -6.90 -8.87
N PRO A 233 -6.17 -7.08 -7.61
CA PRO A 233 -4.85 -7.59 -7.30
C PRO A 233 -4.52 -8.90 -8.01
N CYS A 234 -3.26 -9.05 -8.39
CA CYS A 234 -2.68 -10.31 -8.83
C CYS A 234 -1.39 -10.54 -8.04
N ALA A 235 -1.22 -11.75 -7.47
CA ALA A 235 0.01 -12.13 -6.79
C ALA A 235 1.23 -11.85 -7.68
N GLY A 236 2.24 -11.22 -7.08
CA GLY A 236 3.47 -10.80 -7.72
C GLY A 236 3.45 -9.38 -8.29
N ASP A 237 2.31 -8.72 -8.41
CA ASP A 237 2.28 -7.33 -8.87
C ASP A 237 2.70 -6.35 -7.78
N LEU A 238 3.46 -5.32 -8.18
CA LEU A 238 3.65 -4.09 -7.41
C LEU A 238 2.73 -3.01 -7.96
N VAL A 239 1.97 -2.36 -7.08
CA VAL A 239 1.17 -1.19 -7.43
C VAL A 239 1.58 0.00 -6.57
N LEU A 240 1.93 1.11 -7.23
CA LEU A 240 2.20 2.40 -6.62
C LEU A 240 1.11 3.40 -6.99
N PHE A 241 0.67 4.20 -6.04
CA PHE A 241 -0.24 5.33 -6.28
C PHE A 241 -0.06 6.38 -5.19
N ASP A 242 -0.46 7.62 -5.47
CA ASP A 242 -0.43 8.67 -4.45
C ASP A 242 -1.52 8.44 -3.39
N SER A 243 -1.09 8.13 -2.18
CA SER A 243 -1.94 7.78 -1.04
C SER A 243 -2.73 8.95 -0.44
N GLY A 244 -2.38 10.19 -0.83
CA GLY A 244 -3.20 11.36 -0.58
C GLY A 244 -4.44 11.42 -1.48
N ARG A 245 -4.56 10.55 -2.49
CA ARG A 245 -5.82 10.35 -3.21
C ARG A 245 -6.79 9.53 -2.38
N VAL A 246 -8.09 9.79 -2.52
CA VAL A 246 -9.08 8.92 -1.88
C VAL A 246 -8.97 7.53 -2.50
N HIS A 247 -8.90 6.51 -1.65
CA HIS A 247 -8.80 5.11 -2.08
C HIS A 247 -9.47 4.16 -1.09
N ALA A 248 -9.83 2.97 -1.56
CA ALA A 248 -10.54 1.95 -0.82
C ALA A 248 -10.10 0.55 -1.26
N VAL A 249 -10.42 -0.46 -0.46
CA VAL A 249 -10.34 -1.86 -0.88
C VAL A 249 -11.75 -2.44 -0.77
N ARG A 250 -12.29 -2.93 -1.89
CA ARG A 250 -13.61 -3.56 -1.94
C ARG A 250 -13.64 -4.85 -1.12
N PRO A 251 -14.83 -5.32 -0.69
CA PRO A 251 -14.95 -6.55 0.09
C PRO A 251 -14.20 -7.71 -0.56
N ALA A 252 -13.33 -8.38 0.21
CA ALA A 252 -12.66 -9.61 -0.22
C ALA A 252 -13.54 -10.82 0.13
N LEU A 253 -13.76 -11.73 -0.81
CA LEU A 253 -14.54 -12.95 -0.61
C LEU A 253 -13.76 -14.18 -1.09
N GLN A 254 -14.02 -15.31 -0.45
CA GLN A 254 -13.41 -16.61 -0.76
C GLN A 254 -11.90 -16.63 -0.52
N GLY A 255 -11.49 -16.13 0.65
CA GLY A 255 -10.11 -16.21 1.14
C GLY A 255 -9.45 -14.84 1.26
N PRO A 256 -8.33 -14.79 2.01
CA PRO A 256 -7.71 -13.51 2.34
C PRO A 256 -7.02 -12.89 1.13
N ARG A 257 -7.07 -11.56 1.07
CA ARG A 257 -6.22 -10.74 0.21
C ARG A 257 -5.01 -10.30 1.03
N VAL A 258 -3.81 -10.66 0.59
CA VAL A 258 -2.56 -10.40 1.33
C VAL A 258 -1.61 -9.56 0.47
N SER A 259 -1.04 -8.52 1.08
CA SER A 259 -0.03 -7.67 0.46
C SER A 259 1.05 -7.28 1.45
N MET A 260 2.28 -7.10 0.97
CA MET A 260 3.28 -6.33 1.69
C MET A 260 3.25 -4.89 1.23
N SER A 261 3.31 -3.96 2.19
CA SER A 261 3.01 -2.56 1.92
C SER A 261 4.02 -1.66 2.61
N CYS A 262 4.39 -0.56 1.97
CA CYS A 262 5.06 0.58 2.59
C CYS A 262 4.60 1.89 1.94
N PHE A 263 4.96 3.01 2.57
CA PHE A 263 4.86 4.33 1.97
C PHE A 263 6.21 4.78 1.44
N VAL A 264 6.19 5.59 0.38
CA VAL A 264 7.36 6.24 -0.21
C VAL A 264 7.12 7.75 -0.27
N GLY A 265 7.99 8.52 0.37
CA GLY A 265 7.93 9.97 0.41
C GLY A 265 8.74 10.60 -0.71
N TYR A 266 8.13 11.53 -1.43
CA TYR A 266 8.76 12.37 -2.44
C TYR A 266 8.77 13.83 -1.98
N ARG A 267 9.93 14.48 -2.09
CA ARG A 267 10.13 15.90 -1.76
C ARG A 267 10.51 16.67 -3.01
N GLU A 268 11.65 16.34 -3.60
CA GLU A 268 12.14 16.94 -4.85
C GLU A 268 12.94 15.89 -5.64
N GLN A 269 13.18 16.14 -6.92
CA GLN A 269 13.90 15.19 -7.78
C GLN A 269 15.37 14.99 -7.39
N ASN A 270 16.01 16.01 -6.81
CA ASN A 270 17.40 16.01 -6.34
C ASN A 270 17.54 15.56 -4.88
N LEU A 271 16.44 15.24 -4.20
CA LEU A 271 16.43 14.73 -2.85
C LEU A 271 16.14 13.22 -2.85
N PRO A 272 16.69 12.45 -1.90
CA PRO A 272 16.43 11.04 -1.82
C PRO A 272 14.95 10.77 -1.52
N LEU A 273 14.44 9.68 -2.10
CA LEU A 273 13.17 9.11 -1.65
C LEU A 273 13.32 8.62 -0.20
N THR A 274 12.25 8.70 0.56
CA THR A 274 12.20 8.08 1.90
C THR A 274 11.11 7.02 1.96
N TYR A 275 11.20 6.05 2.87
CA TYR A 275 10.17 5.02 3.01
C TYR A 275 9.90 4.63 4.48
N TRP A 276 8.64 4.29 4.78
CA TRP A 276 8.16 3.91 6.12
C TRP A 276 6.88 3.07 6.07
N SER A 277 6.35 2.69 7.24
CA SER A 277 5.05 2.02 7.42
C SER A 277 4.42 2.35 8.78
#